data_AF-A0A699UTG3-F1
#
_entry.id   AF-A0A699UTG3-F1
#
_cell.length_a   1.000
_cell.length_b   1.000
_cell.length_c   1.000
_cell.angle_alpha   90.00
_cell.angle_beta   90.00
_cell.angle_gamma   90.00
#
_symmetry.space_group_name_H-M   'P 1'
#
loop_
_entity.id
_entity.type
_entity.pdbx_description
1 polymer ?
#
loop_
_entity_poly.entity_id
_entity_poly.type
_entity_poly.pdbx_seq_one_letter_code
_entity_poly.pdbx_strand_id
1 'polypeptide(L)'
;MFLGKYFPPSMVTNLRNEITNFRQRPDESLFEAWERYKILIDRCLNHNMLPVTQIDTFYNGLTLRHHDTINAVAGGTFIKRHPKECYDLIENMTAHHNDWDTFV
;
A
#
# COMPACT_ATOMS: atom_id res chain seq x y z
N MET A 1 12.27 27.14 22.97
CA MET A 1 12.81 27.33 21.60
C MET A 1 12.69 25.99 20.88
N PHE A 2 11.76 25.88 19.94
CA PHE A 2 11.39 24.61 19.29
C PHE A 2 12.33 24.32 18.10
N LEU A 3 13.21 23.32 18.25
CA LEU A 3 13.88 22.64 17.14
C LEU A 3 12.90 21.61 16.53
N GLY A 4 11.87 22.12 15.85
CA GLY A 4 11.03 21.29 14.99
C GLY A 4 11.84 20.88 13.77
N LYS A 5 12.10 19.58 13.64
CA LYS A 5 12.84 18.94 12.54
C LYS A 5 12.49 19.58 11.18
N TYR A 6 13.41 20.36 10.63
CA TYR A 6 13.27 20.92 9.29
C TYR A 6 13.46 19.77 8.29
N PHE A 7 12.36 19.28 7.71
CA PHE A 7 12.43 18.28 6.65
C PHE A 7 12.74 19.00 5.34
N PRO A 8 13.87 18.71 4.67
CA PRO A 8 14.18 19.34 3.40
C PRO A 8 13.05 19.10 2.39
N PRO A 9 12.64 20.11 1.59
CA PRO A 9 11.61 19.95 0.56
C PRO A 9 11.91 18.81 -0.43
N SER A 10 13.20 18.52 -0.68
CA SER A 10 13.65 17.40 -1.51
C SER A 10 13.27 16.04 -0.93
N MET A 11 13.34 15.88 0.40
CA MET A 11 12.97 14.64 1.08
C MET A 11 11.45 14.39 1.02
N VAL A 12 10.65 15.45 1.17
CA VAL A 12 9.19 15.39 1.02
C VAL A 12 8.81 15.02 -0.42
N THR A 13 9.52 15.58 -1.40
CA THR A 13 9.29 15.29 -2.83
C THR A 13 9.67 13.86 -3.18
N ASN A 14 10.80 13.36 -2.66
CA ASN A 14 11.24 11.98 -2.89
C ASN A 14 10.25 10.96 -2.28
N LEU A 15 9.80 11.17 -1.04
CA LEU A 15 8.81 10.29 -0.41
C LEU A 15 7.49 10.27 -1.19
N ARG A 16 7.02 11.42 -1.67
CA ARG A 16 5.83 11.49 -2.53
C ARG A 16 6.02 10.70 -3.82
N ASN A 17 7.18 10.83 -4.48
CA ASN A 17 7.49 10.07 -5.68
C ASN A 17 7.55 8.56 -5.41
N GLU A 18 8.12 8.13 -4.28
CA GLU A 18 8.17 6.72 -3.88
C GLU A 18 6.77 6.15 -3.62
N ILE A 19 5.88 6.94 -3.02
CA ILE A 19 4.48 6.56 -2.83
C ILE A 19 3.78 6.43 -4.19
N THR A 20 3.79 7.48 -5.02
CA THR A 20 3.05 7.50 -6.29
C THR A 20 3.57 6.51 -7.33
N ASN A 21 4.84 6.15 -7.26
CA ASN A 21 5.47 5.16 -8.14
C ASN A 21 5.71 3.84 -7.40
N PHE A 22 4.94 3.56 -6.35
CA PHE A 22 5.10 2.33 -5.60
C PHE A 22 4.99 1.12 -6.53
N ARG A 23 5.92 0.18 -6.33
CA ARG A 23 5.92 -1.10 -7.03
C ARG A 23 6.33 -2.19 -6.05
N GLN A 24 5.60 -3.29 -6.07
CA GLN A 24 5.96 -4.50 -5.36
C GLN A 24 7.22 -5.10 -5.98
N ARG A 25 8.15 -5.56 -5.14
CA ARG A 25 9.35 -6.25 -5.62
C ARG A 25 9.02 -7.70 -6.00
N PRO A 26 9.75 -8.33 -6.94
CA PRO A 26 9.43 -9.68 -7.42
C PRO A 26 9.42 -10.76 -6.32
N ASP A 27 10.25 -10.57 -5.30
CA ASP A 27 10.48 -11.47 -4.16
C ASP A 27 9.69 -11.09 -2.91
N GLU A 28 8.91 -10.01 -2.97
CA GLU A 28 8.19 -9.46 -1.82
C GLU A 28 6.78 -10.04 -1.72
N SER A 29 6.42 -10.56 -0.55
CA SER A 29 5.06 -10.99 -0.24
C SER A 29 4.08 -9.80 -0.24
N LEU A 30 2.77 -10.10 -0.27
CA LEU A 30 1.76 -9.03 -0.16
C LEU A 30 1.83 -8.31 1.20
N PHE A 31 2.14 -9.03 2.27
CA PHE A 31 2.32 -8.47 3.62
C PHE A 31 3.50 -7.49 3.66
N GLU A 32 4.68 -7.91 3.19
CA GLU A 32 5.87 -7.05 3.19
C GLU A 32 5.67 -5.79 2.34
N ALA A 33 5.04 -5.94 1.17
CA ALA A 33 4.70 -4.81 0.30
C ALA A 33 3.77 -3.82 1.00
N TRP A 34 2.74 -4.32 1.70
CA TRP A 34 1.77 -3.48 2.41
C TRP A 34 2.40 -2.75 3.61
N GLU A 35 3.19 -3.46 4.42
CA GLU A 35 3.92 -2.86 5.54
C GLU A 35 4.90 -1.77 5.06
N ARG A 36 5.66 -2.05 4.01
CA ARG A 36 6.57 -1.07 3.41
C ARG A 36 5.82 0.16 2.91
N TYR A 37 4.68 -0.03 2.28
CA TYR A 37 3.85 1.07 1.80
C TYR A 37 3.31 1.94 2.94
N LYS A 38 2.80 1.32 4.03
CA LYS A 38 2.36 2.05 5.22
C LYS A 38 3.46 2.89 5.86
N ILE A 39 4.69 2.37 5.90
CA ILE A 39 5.87 3.11 6.38
C ILE A 39 6.17 4.32 5.49
N LEU A 40 6.06 4.19 4.16
CA LEU A 40 6.26 5.32 3.24
C LEU A 40 5.21 6.42 3.47
N ILE A 41 3.96 6.02 3.65
CA ILE A 41 2.83 6.92 3.94
C ILE A 41 3.04 7.66 5.27
N ASP A 42 3.40 6.96 6.35
CA ASP A 42 3.65 7.54 7.68
C ASP A 42 4.81 8.55 7.67
N ARG A 43 5.88 8.25 6.92
CA ARG A 43 7.04 9.14 6.79
C ARG A 43 6.73 10.41 5.99
N CYS A 44 5.70 10.39 5.14
CA CYS A 44 5.27 11.54 4.37
C CYS A 44 4.36 12.45 5.21
N LEU A 45 4.97 13.28 6.08
CA LEU A 45 4.33 14.22 7.03
C LEU A 45 3.26 15.18 6.44
N ASN A 46 3.13 15.28 5.12
CA ASN A 46 2.14 16.12 4.43
C ASN A 46 1.18 15.26 3.60
N HIS A 47 0.42 14.42 4.30
CA HIS A 47 -0.46 13.38 3.78
C HIS A 47 -1.75 13.93 3.15
N ASN A 48 -1.67 14.93 2.26
CA ASN A 48 -2.85 15.38 1.51
C ASN A 48 -3.38 14.32 0.51
N MET A 49 -2.95 13.06 0.61
CA MET A 49 -3.46 11.95 -0.19
C MET A 49 -4.72 11.38 0.43
N LEU A 50 -5.78 11.32 -0.36
CA LEU A 50 -7.02 10.69 0.03
C LEU A 50 -6.81 9.17 0.19
N PRO A 51 -7.49 8.51 1.15
CA PRO A 51 -7.40 7.06 1.33
C PRO A 51 -7.66 6.26 0.05
N VAL A 52 -8.59 6.72 -0.80
CA VAL A 52 -8.86 6.11 -2.11
C VAL A 52 -7.61 6.12 -3.00
N THR A 53 -6.90 7.25 -3.07
CA THR A 53 -5.68 7.37 -3.87
C THR A 53 -4.57 6.45 -3.36
N GLN A 54 -4.51 6.21 -2.05
CA GLN A 54 -3.52 5.30 -1.48
C GLN A 54 -3.77 3.85 -1.86
N ILE A 55 -5.03 3.42 -1.77
CA ILE A 55 -5.45 2.07 -2.17
C ILE A 55 -5.22 1.88 -3.67
N ASP A 56 -5.63 2.84 -4.49
CA ASP A 56 -5.42 2.78 -5.94
C ASP A 56 -3.93 2.66 -6.28
N THR A 57 -3.10 3.48 -5.64
CA THR A 57 -1.65 3.50 -5.87
C THR A 57 -1.01 2.19 -5.44
N PHE A 58 -1.38 1.67 -4.26
CA PHE A 58 -0.88 0.38 -3.78
C PHE A 58 -1.28 -0.74 -4.72
N TYR A 59 -2.58 -0.87 -5.02
CA TYR A 59 -3.13 -1.91 -5.87
C TYR A 59 -2.49 -1.91 -7.26
N ASN A 60 -2.38 -0.75 -7.91
CA ASN A 60 -1.74 -0.63 -9.23
C ASN A 60 -0.22 -0.93 -9.22
N GLY A 61 0.42 -0.85 -8.05
CA GLY A 61 1.82 -1.19 -7.88
C GLY A 61 2.08 -2.68 -7.66
N LEU A 62 1.05 -3.51 -7.48
CA LEU A 62 1.19 -4.94 -7.20
C LEU A 62 1.58 -5.75 -8.43
N THR A 63 2.10 -6.95 -8.18
CA THR A 63 2.27 -7.94 -9.24
C THR A 63 0.92 -8.49 -9.71
N LEU A 64 0.86 -8.99 -10.96
CA LEU A 64 -0.34 -9.63 -11.51
C LEU A 64 -0.85 -10.77 -10.61
N ARG A 65 0.06 -11.54 -10.01
CA ARG A 65 -0.29 -12.61 -9.08
C ARG A 65 -1.13 -12.09 -7.91
N HIS A 66 -0.67 -11.03 -7.23
CA HIS A 66 -1.41 -10.49 -6.09
C HIS A 66 -2.66 -9.73 -6.51
N HIS A 67 -2.71 -9.17 -7.73
CA HIS A 67 -3.97 -8.69 -8.32
C HIS A 67 -5.02 -9.80 -8.39
N ASP A 68 -4.66 -10.96 -8.92
CA ASP A 68 -5.58 -12.09 -9.07
C ASP A 68 -6.04 -12.61 -7.71
N THR A 69 -5.12 -12.76 -6.75
CA THR A 69 -5.46 -13.17 -5.37
C THR A 69 -6.43 -12.19 -4.72
N ILE A 70 -6.17 -10.88 -4.80
CA ILE A 70 -7.03 -9.86 -4.19
C ILE A 70 -8.41 -9.85 -4.83
N ASN A 71 -8.52 -9.95 -6.16
CA ASN A 71 -9.82 -9.99 -6.84
C ASN A 71 -10.61 -11.27 -6.53
N ALA A 72 -9.93 -12.40 -6.38
CA ALA A 72 -10.56 -13.66 -5.97
C ALA A 72 -11.16 -13.55 -4.56
N VAL A 73 -10.40 -13.03 -3.59
CA VAL A 73 -10.87 -12.80 -2.21
C VAL A 73 -11.98 -11.75 -2.17
N ALA A 74 -11.88 -10.71 -2.99
CA ALA A 74 -12.91 -9.70 -3.14
C ALA A 74 -14.17 -10.20 -3.87
N GLY A 75 -14.21 -11.44 -4.36
CA GLY A 75 -15.36 -12.00 -5.08
C GLY A 75 -15.72 -11.21 -6.34
N GLY A 76 -14.74 -10.57 -7.00
CA GLY A 76 -14.96 -9.68 -8.13
C GLY A 76 -13.92 -8.57 -8.23
N THR A 77 -14.26 -7.48 -8.90
CA THR A 77 -13.32 -6.36 -9.10
C THR A 77 -13.11 -5.58 -7.80
N PHE A 78 -11.93 -5.73 -7.19
CA PHE A 78 -11.54 -5.08 -5.95
C PHE A 78 -11.76 -3.55 -5.97
N ILE A 79 -11.30 -2.89 -7.04
CA ILE A 79 -11.34 -1.42 -7.15
C ILE A 79 -12.74 -0.80 -7.20
N LYS A 80 -13.79 -1.62 -7.39
CA LYS A 80 -15.18 -1.16 -7.39
C LYS A 80 -15.79 -1.09 -5.99
N ARG A 81 -15.11 -1.63 -4.98
CA ARG A 81 -15.56 -1.62 -3.58
C ARG A 81 -15.30 -0.27 -2.92
N HIS A 82 -15.94 -0.04 -1.78
CA HIS A 82 -15.73 1.19 -1.02
C HIS A 82 -14.28 1.23 -0.48
N PRO A 83 -13.58 2.38 -0.46
CA PRO A 83 -12.17 2.44 -0.06
C PRO A 83 -11.87 1.83 1.31
N LYS A 84 -12.81 1.97 2.26
CA LYS A 84 -12.71 1.33 3.57
C LYS A 84 -12.70 -0.20 3.48
N GLU A 85 -13.60 -0.78 2.68
CA GLU A 85 -13.64 -2.24 2.47
C GLU A 85 -12.37 -2.74 1.80
N CYS A 86 -11.82 -1.97 0.86
CA CYS A 86 -10.56 -2.29 0.22
C CYS A 86 -9.40 -2.33 1.22
N TYR A 87 -9.33 -1.34 2.11
CA TYR A 87 -8.34 -1.28 3.18
C TYR A 87 -8.49 -2.47 4.13
N ASP A 88 -9.70 -2.71 4.63
CA ASP A 88 -9.99 -3.80 5.57
C ASP A 88 -9.67 -5.17 4.95
N LEU A 89 -9.94 -5.35 3.64
CA LEU A 89 -9.63 -6.59 2.93
C LEU A 89 -8.11 -6.81 2.82
N ILE A 90 -7.34 -5.79 2.43
CA ILE A 90 -5.87 -5.89 2.37
C ILE A 90 -5.33 -6.18 3.77
N GLU A 91 -5.76 -5.44 4.80
CA GLU A 91 -5.33 -5.69 6.18
C GLU A 91 -5.61 -7.13 6.61
N ASN A 92 -6.83 -7.63 6.39
CA ASN A 92 -7.18 -9.01 6.72
C ASN A 92 -6.30 -10.03 5.98
N MET A 93 -6.06 -9.85 4.68
CA MET A 93 -5.18 -10.74 3.91
C MET A 93 -3.75 -10.72 4.46
N THR A 94 -3.25 -9.55 4.84
CA THR A 94 -1.90 -9.39 5.37
C THR A 94 -1.77 -9.86 6.83
N ALA A 95 -2.83 -9.78 7.64
CA ALA A 95 -2.87 -10.29 9.00
C ALA A 95 -2.85 -11.83 9.05
N HIS A 96 -3.40 -12.48 8.03
CA HIS A 96 -3.40 -13.93 7.84
C HIS A 96 -2.28 -14.39 6.88
N HIS A 97 -1.11 -13.73 6.91
CA HIS A 97 0.01 -13.94 5.97
C HIS A 97 0.35 -15.41 5.70
N ASN A 98 0.31 -16.28 6.73
CA ASN A 98 0.58 -17.71 6.60
C ASN A 98 -0.45 -18.49 5.76
N ASP A 99 -1.72 -18.05 5.71
CA ASP A 99 -2.82 -18.77 5.05
C ASP A 99 -2.88 -18.45 3.55
N TRP A 100 -2.32 -17.31 3.13
CA TRP A 100 -2.35 -16.85 1.73
C TRP A 100 -1.03 -17.05 0.99
N ASP A 101 0.08 -17.19 1.72
CA ASP A 101 1.34 -17.69 1.15
C ASP A 101 1.25 -19.20 0.85
N THR A 102 0.26 -19.96 1.34
CA THR A 102 0.16 -21.41 1.06
C THR A 102 -0.31 -21.75 -0.37
N PHE A 103 -0.61 -20.74 -1.20
CA PHE A 103 -0.80 -20.92 -2.63
C PHE A 103 0.51 -20.77 -3.44
N VAL A 104 1.67 -20.73 -2.76
CA VAL A 104 3.03 -20.85 -3.36
C VAL A 104 3.30 -22.21 -3.99
#